data_AF-A0A8S2TBA4-F1
#
_entry.id   AF-A0A8S2TBA4-F1
#
_cell.length_a   1.000
_cell.length_b   1.000
_cell.length_c   1.000
_cell.angle_alpha   90.00
_cell.angle_beta   90.00
_cell.angle_gamma   90.00
#
_symmetry.space_group_name_H-M   'P 1'
#
loop_
_entity.id
_entity.type
_entity.pdbx_description
1 polymer ?
#
loop_
_entity_poly.entity_id
_entity_poly.type
_entity_poly.pdbx_seq_one_letter_code
_entity_poly.pdbx_strand_id
1 'polypeptide(L)' 'MDEIIKLLYETSKKDKTFDEFSQDFQNYFNSQGQQDYLNAQKEAEQDHVFGVPMFIIRGEPFWGYDRLSW' A
#
# COMPACT_ATOMS: atom_id res chain seq x y z
N MET A 1 7.01 -11.76 -7.25
CA MET A 1 6.19 -10.63 -7.75
C MET A 1 4.74 -11.07 -7.91
N ASP A 2 4.51 -12.21 -8.57
CA ASP A 2 3.17 -12.77 -8.81
C ASP A 2 2.37 -13.05 -7.52
N GLU A 3 3.01 -13.50 -6.44
CA GLU A 3 2.33 -13.71 -5.15
C GLU A 3 1.77 -12.41 -4.56
N ILE A 4 2.49 -11.29 -4.71
CA ILE A 4 2.04 -9.98 -4.21
C ILE A 4 0.86 -9.50 -5.07
N ILE A 5 0.95 -9.63 -6.39
CA ILE A 5 -0.13 -9.23 -7.30
C ILE A 5 -1.39 -10.07 -7.02
N LYS A 6 -1.22 -11.37 -6.74
CA LYS A 6 -2.32 -12.25 -6.34
C LYS A 6 -2.96 -11.82 -5.02
N LEU A 7 -2.15 -11.48 -4.01
CA LEU A 7 -2.67 -10.98 -2.73
C LEU A 7 -3.45 -9.66 -2.91
N LEU A 8 -2.92 -8.74 -3.72
CA LEU A 8 -3.59 -7.48 -4.05
C LEU A 8 -4.92 -7.74 -4.76
N TYR A 9 -4.95 -8.66 -5.72
CA TYR A 9 -6.19 -9.05 -6.40
C TYR A 9 -7.21 -9.64 -5.41
N GLU A 10 -6.80 -10.57 -4.55
CA GLU A 10 -7.67 -11.24 -3.58
C GLU A 10 -8.31 -10.28 -2.55
N THR A 11 -7.62 -9.18 -2.24
CA THR A 11 -8.06 -8.15 -1.29
C THR A 11 -8.74 -6.95 -1.96
N SER A 12 -8.73 -6.88 -3.29
CA SER A 12 -9.37 -5.82 -4.08
C SER A 12 -10.86 -6.12 -4.36
N LYS A 13 -11.56 -5.13 -4.94
CA LYS A 13 -12.87 -5.36 -5.53
C LYS A 13 -12.69 -6.25 -6.77
N LYS A 14 -13.41 -7.38 -6.83
CA LYS A 14 -13.29 -8.37 -7.91
C LYS A 14 -14.17 -7.99 -9.12
N ASP A 15 -13.96 -6.79 -9.65
CA ASP A 15 -14.66 -6.26 -10.83
C ASP A 15 -13.93 -6.54 -12.16
N LYS A 16 -12.66 -6.98 -12.08
CA LYS A 16 -11.84 -7.44 -13.20
C LYS A 16 -11.42 -8.90 -13.01
N THR A 17 -11.02 -9.57 -14.09
CA THR A 17 -10.31 -10.85 -13.99
C THR A 17 -8.91 -10.65 -13.41
N PHE A 18 -8.28 -11.73 -12.93
CA PHE A 18 -6.90 -11.66 -12.42
C PHE A 18 -5.92 -11.20 -13.49
N ASP A 19 -6.07 -11.65 -14.74
CA ASP A 19 -5.17 -11.30 -15.82
C ASP A 19 -5.26 -9.81 -16.19
N GLU A 20 -6.48 -9.28 -16.26
CA GLU A 20 -6.72 -7.84 -16.47
C GLU A 20 -6.15 -7.01 -15.32
N PHE A 21 -6.39 -7.41 -14.07
CA PHE A 21 -5.84 -6.75 -12.89
C PHE A 21 -4.30 -6.76 -12.89
N SER A 22 -3.70 -7.91 -13.19
CA SER A 22 -2.26 -8.09 -13.24
C SER A 22 -1.63 -7.21 -14.31
N GLN A 23 -2.23 -7.16 -15.50
CA GLN A 23 -1.77 -6.31 -16.59
C GLN A 23 -1.87 -4.81 -16.22
N ASP A 24 -2.97 -4.40 -15.59
CA ASP A 24 -3.14 -3.02 -15.13
C ASP A 24 -2.11 -2.63 -14.07
N PHE A 25 -1.86 -3.52 -13.10
CA PHE A 25 -0.82 -3.30 -12.09
C PHE A 25 0.57 -3.18 -12.74
N GLN A 26 0.90 -4.04 -13.70
CA GLN A 26 2.17 -3.96 -14.44
C GLN A 26 2.28 -2.66 -15.23
N ASN A 27 1.20 -2.22 -15.88
CA ASN A 27 1.18 -0.95 -16.61
C ASN A 27 1.40 0.23 -15.65
N TYR A 28 0.77 0.22 -14.48
CA TYR A 28 0.98 1.22 -13.43
C TYR A 28 2.42 1.18 -12.91
N PHE A 29 2.93 0.00 -12.54
CA PHE A 29 4.27 -0.18 -11.99
C PHE A 29 5.37 0.27 -12.95
N ASN A 30 5.20 0.00 -14.25
CA ASN A 30 6.16 0.40 -15.30
C ASN A 30 6.01 1.86 -15.76
N SER A 31 5.02 2.59 -15.23
CA SER A 31 4.82 4.02 -15.53
C SER A 31 4.93 4.86 -14.25
N GLN A 32 3.81 5.27 -13.67
CA GLN A 32 3.76 6.22 -12.56
C GLN A 32 4.07 5.55 -11.20
N GLY A 33 3.86 4.24 -11.07
CA GLY A 33 3.88 3.57 -9.77
C GLY A 33 5.20 3.60 -9.03
N GLN A 34 6.34 3.64 -9.74
CA GLN A 34 7.65 3.81 -9.10
C GLN A 34 7.79 5.20 -8.46
N GLN A 35 7.32 6.24 -9.16
CA GLN A 35 7.39 7.60 -8.65
C GLN A 35 6.42 7.79 -7.47
N ASP A 36 5.23 7.21 -7.55
CA ASP A 36 4.25 7.23 -6.46
C ASP A 36 4.78 6.52 -5.21
N TYR A 37 5.46 5.37 -5.38
CA TYR A 37 6.13 4.69 -4.28
C TYR A 37 7.22 5.57 -3.65
N LEU A 38 8.08 6.20 -4.45
CA LEU A 38 9.12 7.10 -3.93
C LEU A 38 8.53 8.32 -3.22
N ASN A 39 7.42 8.85 -3.70
CA ASN A 39 6.73 9.97 -3.04
C ASN A 39 6.12 9.54 -1.71
N ALA A 40 5.48 8.37 -1.66
CA ALA A 40 4.94 7.80 -0.42
C ALA A 40 6.03 7.57 0.63
N GLN A 41 7.21 7.11 0.22
CA GLN A 41 8.36 6.96 1.13
C GLN A 41 8.82 8.31 1.72
N LYS A 42 8.88 9.36 0.88
CA LYS A 42 9.24 10.71 1.34
C LYS A 42 8.21 11.30 2.29
N GLU A 43 6.92 11.10 2.01
CA GLU A 43 5.83 11.53 2.89
C GLU A 43 5.90 10.81 4.24
N ALA A 44 6.08 9.48 4.21
CA ALA A 44 6.26 8.68 5.42
C ALA A 44 7.46 9.16 6.26
N GLU A 45 8.60 9.47 5.63
CA GLU A 45 9.76 10.03 6.32
C GLU A 45 9.47 11.40 6.97
N GLN A 46 8.75 12.28 6.25
CA GLN A 46 8.34 13.61 6.76
C GLN A 46 7.38 13.50 7.95
N ASP A 47 6.50 12.51 7.92
CA ASP A 47 5.54 12.21 8.99
C ASP A 47 6.16 11.40 10.14
N HIS A 48 7.48 11.18 10.12
CA HIS A 48 8.23 10.40 11.11
C HIS A 48 7.73 8.94 11.25
N VAL A 49 7.16 8.38 10.18
CA VAL A 49 6.79 6.97 10.10
C VAL A 49 8.05 6.12 9.99
N PHE A 50 8.24 5.19 10.93
CA PHE A 50 9.42 4.32 11.00
C PHE A 50 9.11 2.82 10.85
N GLY A 51 7.84 2.45 10.73
CA GLY A 51 7.40 1.07 10.61
C GLY A 51 5.89 0.96 10.37
N VAL A 52 5.42 -0.20 9.92
CA VAL A 52 4.00 -0.46 9.60
C VAL A 52 3.45 -1.67 10.37
N PRO A 53 2.15 -1.69 10.74
CA PRO A 53 1.19 -0.60 10.57
C PRO A 53 1.45 0.57 11.54
N MET A 54 1.18 1.79 11.07
CA MET A 54 1.18 3.02 11.85
C MET A 54 -0.13 3.78 11.59
N PHE A 55 -0.69 4.36 12.64
CA PHE A 55 -1.92 5.14 12.59
C PHE A 55 -1.65 6.55 13.09
N ILE A 56 -2.12 7.56 12.38
CA ILE A 56 -2.08 8.96 12.83
C ILE A 56 -3.52 9.40 13.10
N ILE A 57 -3.88 9.62 14.36
CA ILE A 57 -5.24 9.97 14.77
C ILE A 57 -5.18 11.36 15.41
N ARG A 58 -5.79 12.35 14.75
CA ARG A 58 -5.78 13.76 15.20
C ARG A 58 -4.36 14.30 15.46
N GLY A 59 -3.39 13.85 14.66
CA GLY A 59 -1.98 14.24 14.76
C GLY A 59 -1.15 13.41 15.76
N GLU A 60 -1.74 12.45 16.46
CA GLU A 60 -1.02 11.56 17.39
C GLU A 60 -0.64 10.24 16.69
N PRO A 61 0.65 9.82 16.74
CA PRO A 61 1.11 8.59 16.11
C PRO A 61 0.96 7.36 17.04
N PHE A 62 0.42 6.27 16.49
CA PHE A 62 0.30 4.97 17.12
C PHE A 62 0.96 3.91 16.24
N TRP A 63 2.06 3.34 16.71
CA TRP A 63 2.77 2.27 16.00
C TRP A 63 2.41 0.89 16.57
N GLY A 64 2.12 -0.05 15.67
CA GLY A 64 1.84 -1.44 16.01
C GLY A 64 0.34 -1.77 15.98
N TYR A 65 0.04 -2.99 15.54
CA TYR A 65 -1.32 -3.52 15.49
C TYR A 65 -1.93 -3.69 16.90
N ASP A 66 -1.09 -3.93 17.90
CA ASP A 66 -1.43 -4.04 19.32
C ASP A 66 -2.06 -2.77 19.92
N ARG A 67 -2.03 -1.66 19.19
CA ARG A 67 -2.68 -0.39 19.57
C ARG A 67 -4.17 -0.34 19.24
N LEU A 68 -4.69 -1.29 18.47
CA LEU A 68 -6.11 -1.41 18.19
C LEU A 68 -6.77 -2.27 19.28
N SER A 69 -7.77 -1.71 19.97
CA SER A 69 -8.67 -2.50 20.83
C SER A 69 -9.74 -3.17 19.97
N TRP A 70 -9.87 -4.49 20.10
CA TRP A 70 -10.87 -5.31 19.42
C TRP A 70 -12.15 -5.40 20.26
#